data_AF-A0AA35XCM7-F1
#
_entry.id   AF-A0AA35XCM7-F1
#
_cell.length_a   1.000
_cell.length_b   1.000
_cell.length_c   1.000
_cell.angle_alpha   90.00
_cell.angle_beta   90.00
_cell.angle_gamma   90.00
#
_symmetry.space_group_name_H-M   'P 1'
#
loop_
_entity.id
_entity.type
_entity.pdbx_description
1 polymer ?
#
loop_
_entity_poly.entity_id
_entity_poly.type
_entity_poly.pdbx_seq_one_letter_code
_entity_poly.pdbx_strand_id
1 'polypeptide(L)'
;MSHSQSWFQHEGIEVSLTQDPRPKSPVEDLTFGAEYSDHMLLVNWTKIDGWDTPKIVPYGNLSLSPALSALHYSTECFEGMKAFKGVDGRVRLFRPMENMKRLGRSAVAASLPEFDKEGFLECIKDLVRVDRDWVPQPTETIKHPSLYIRPTFIGTEPFLGVREPHNSLLYCITSPVGPYFKTGTFQPVSLYADPAFIRAWPGGVGESKMGGNYGPTIRIQRIAEAKGYTQVLWLFGENHELTEVGTMNIFVHWINEDGDPEIATPPLSGTILPGVTRLSLLELAATWVILFLSLSHTHTHT
;
A
#
# COMPACT_ATOMS: atom_id res chain seq x y z
N MET A 1 22.51 -13.39 -30.86
CA MET A 1 21.92 -13.57 -29.51
C MET A 1 21.39 -12.21 -29.09
N SER A 2 20.14 -11.90 -29.47
CA SER A 2 19.51 -10.62 -29.13
C SER A 2 19.25 -10.59 -27.62
N HIS A 3 19.48 -9.43 -27.00
CA HIS A 3 19.23 -9.22 -25.58
C HIS A 3 17.75 -9.53 -25.30
N SER A 4 17.46 -10.64 -24.61
CA SER A 4 16.12 -10.88 -24.09
C SER A 4 15.81 -9.74 -23.13
N GLN A 5 14.86 -8.88 -23.48
CA GLN A 5 14.47 -7.75 -22.64
C GLN A 5 14.02 -8.29 -21.28
N SER A 6 14.75 -7.93 -20.22
CA SER A 6 14.47 -8.40 -18.86
C SER A 6 13.19 -7.80 -18.27
N TRP A 7 12.69 -6.71 -18.86
CA TRP A 7 11.57 -5.90 -18.38
C TRP A 7 10.57 -5.62 -19.51
N PHE A 8 9.28 -5.52 -19.16
CA PHE A 8 8.30 -4.94 -20.07
C PHE A 8 8.68 -3.49 -20.42
N GLN A 9 8.34 -3.08 -21.64
CA GLN A 9 8.51 -1.70 -22.07
C GLN A 9 7.20 -0.94 -21.87
N HIS A 10 7.25 0.23 -21.23
CA HIS A 10 6.10 1.15 -21.20
C HIS A 10 5.77 1.65 -22.62
N GLU A 11 6.80 1.83 -23.46
CA GLU A 11 6.69 2.25 -24.85
C GLU A 11 6.06 1.13 -25.68
N GLY A 12 4.73 1.11 -25.75
CA GLY A 12 3.98 0.03 -26.38
C GLY A 12 2.74 -0.41 -25.59
N ILE A 13 2.44 0.23 -24.45
CA ILE A 13 1.23 -0.04 -23.68
C ILE A 13 -0.02 -0.05 -24.57
N GLU A 14 -0.79 -1.13 -24.47
CA GLU A 14 -2.04 -1.29 -25.20
C GLU A 14 -3.18 -0.69 -24.38
N VAL A 15 -4.02 0.14 -24.99
CA VAL A 15 -5.15 0.78 -24.32
C VAL A 15 -6.47 0.39 -24.99
N SER A 16 -7.36 -0.24 -24.23
CA SER A 16 -8.73 -0.58 -24.63
C SER A 16 -9.71 0.15 -23.73
N LEU A 17 -10.42 1.14 -24.27
CA LEU A 17 -11.36 1.96 -23.52
C LEU A 17 -12.71 1.27 -23.35
N THR A 18 -13.33 1.41 -22.17
CA THR A 18 -14.71 0.96 -21.94
C THR A 18 -15.68 1.67 -22.86
N GLN A 19 -16.73 0.97 -23.28
CA GLN A 19 -17.89 1.54 -23.99
C GLN A 19 -19.07 1.79 -23.06
N ASP A 20 -18.95 1.38 -21.79
CA ASP A 20 -19.97 1.52 -20.75
C ASP A 20 -19.34 2.12 -19.48
N PRO A 21 -19.13 3.45 -19.43
CA PRO A 21 -18.55 4.12 -18.27
C PRO A 21 -19.48 4.04 -17.06
N ARG A 22 -18.91 3.80 -15.88
CA ARG A 22 -19.66 3.67 -14.64
C ARG A 22 -20.14 5.04 -14.13
N PRO A 23 -21.29 5.08 -13.44
CA PRO A 23 -21.69 6.27 -12.71
C PRO A 23 -20.68 6.55 -11.59
N LYS A 24 -20.37 7.83 -11.35
CA LYS A 24 -19.48 8.27 -10.28
C LYS A 24 -20.30 8.73 -9.09
N SER A 25 -20.02 8.22 -7.90
CA SER A 25 -20.72 8.67 -6.69
C SER A 25 -20.31 10.10 -6.31
N PRO A 26 -21.18 10.87 -5.64
CA PRO A 26 -20.79 12.11 -4.96
C PRO A 26 -19.64 11.85 -3.98
N VAL A 27 -18.76 12.85 -3.81
CA VAL A 27 -17.55 12.72 -2.98
C VAL A 27 -17.88 12.39 -1.51
N GLU A 28 -19.01 12.90 -1.04
CA GLU A 28 -19.54 12.73 0.32
C GLU A 28 -19.97 11.28 0.63
N ASP A 29 -20.34 10.53 -0.41
CA ASP A 29 -20.82 9.15 -0.33
C ASP A 29 -19.71 8.12 -0.54
N LEU A 30 -18.51 8.57 -0.96
CA LEU A 30 -17.38 7.68 -1.22
C LEU A 30 -16.96 6.92 0.03
N THR A 31 -16.98 5.59 -0.08
CA THR A 31 -16.46 4.67 0.92
C THR A 31 -15.15 4.05 0.42
N PHE A 32 -14.15 3.96 1.28
CA PHE A 32 -12.82 3.48 0.91
C PHE A 32 -12.89 2.08 0.27
N GLY A 33 -12.46 1.97 -0.99
CA GLY A 33 -12.36 0.70 -1.70
C GLY A 33 -13.69 0.06 -2.12
N ALA A 34 -14.81 0.79 -2.07
CA ALA A 34 -16.14 0.28 -2.45
C ALA A 34 -16.50 0.52 -3.93
N GLU A 35 -15.92 1.56 -4.53
CA GLU A 35 -16.12 1.98 -5.92
C GLU A 35 -14.79 1.92 -6.67
N TYR A 36 -14.82 1.58 -7.97
CA TYR A 36 -13.63 1.45 -8.80
C TYR A 36 -13.79 2.17 -10.13
N SER A 37 -12.68 2.72 -10.63
CA SER A 37 -12.65 3.38 -11.93
C SER A 37 -12.96 2.45 -13.10
N ASP A 38 -13.12 3.05 -14.28
CA ASP A 38 -13.56 2.36 -15.49
C ASP A 38 -12.54 1.36 -16.04
N HIS A 39 -11.25 1.55 -15.72
CA HIS A 39 -10.16 0.75 -16.27
C HIS A 39 -9.24 0.15 -15.21
N MET A 40 -8.45 -0.83 -15.62
CA MET A 40 -7.38 -1.42 -14.83
C MET A 40 -6.16 -1.70 -15.71
N LEU A 41 -4.97 -1.69 -15.10
CA LEU A 41 -3.72 -2.06 -15.75
C LEU A 41 -3.39 -3.52 -15.47
N LEU A 42 -2.94 -4.26 -16.47
CA LEU A 42 -2.52 -5.66 -16.39
C LEU A 42 -1.16 -5.84 -17.06
N VAL A 43 -0.26 -6.60 -16.44
CA VAL A 43 1.02 -7.05 -17.01
C VAL A 43 1.26 -8.48 -16.57
N ASN A 44 1.16 -9.43 -17.49
CA ASN A 44 1.47 -10.83 -17.19
C ASN A 44 2.97 -11.07 -17.26
N TRP A 45 3.40 -12.13 -16.60
CA TRP A 45 4.74 -12.67 -16.74
C TRP A 45 4.73 -14.20 -16.71
N THR A 46 5.60 -14.79 -17.52
CA THR A 46 5.95 -16.22 -17.43
C THR A 46 7.47 -16.38 -17.32
N LYS A 47 7.92 -17.46 -16.69
CA LYS A 47 9.34 -17.79 -16.58
C LYS A 47 10.00 -18.08 -17.93
N ILE A 48 9.20 -18.46 -18.94
CA ILE A 48 9.69 -18.81 -20.28
C ILE A 48 9.83 -17.57 -21.15
N ASP A 49 8.80 -16.74 -21.20
CA ASP A 49 8.68 -15.63 -22.15
C ASP A 49 9.01 -14.27 -21.53
N GLY A 50 9.09 -14.20 -20.19
CA GLY A 50 9.29 -12.96 -19.47
C GLY A 50 8.00 -12.16 -19.35
N TRP A 51 8.12 -10.84 -19.38
CA TRP A 51 7.00 -9.91 -19.21
C TRP A 51 6.27 -9.67 -20.53
N ASP A 52 4.94 -9.73 -20.49
CA ASP A 52 4.07 -9.33 -21.60
C ASP A 52 4.01 -7.80 -21.75
N THR A 53 3.53 -7.34 -22.90
CA THR A 53 3.16 -5.93 -23.12
C THR A 53 2.09 -5.49 -22.10
N PRO A 54 2.29 -4.37 -21.38
CA PRO A 54 1.30 -3.82 -20.46
C PRO A 54 -0.01 -3.45 -21.16
N LYS A 55 -1.14 -3.66 -20.49
CA LYS A 55 -2.47 -3.37 -21.04
C LYS A 55 -3.33 -2.60 -20.07
N ILE A 56 -3.90 -1.48 -20.51
CA ILE A 56 -5.02 -0.81 -19.85
C ILE A 56 -6.31 -1.29 -20.50
N VAL A 57 -7.16 -1.94 -19.72
CA VAL A 57 -8.41 -2.56 -20.19
C VAL A 57 -9.59 -2.13 -19.32
N PRO A 58 -10.84 -2.30 -19.76
CA PRO A 58 -11.99 -2.06 -18.89
C PRO A 58 -11.89 -2.90 -17.61
N TYR A 59 -12.23 -2.31 -16.47
CA TYR A 59 -12.21 -3.01 -15.18
C TYR A 59 -13.11 -4.24 -15.25
N GLY A 60 -12.60 -5.39 -14.81
CA GLY A 60 -13.37 -6.63 -14.73
C GLY A 60 -12.75 -7.64 -13.77
N ASN A 61 -13.46 -8.76 -13.60
CA ASN A 61 -12.97 -9.87 -12.80
C ASN A 61 -11.76 -10.53 -13.47
N LEU A 62 -10.81 -10.99 -12.66
CA LEU A 62 -9.69 -11.80 -13.13
C LEU A 62 -10.14 -13.26 -13.33
N SER A 63 -9.91 -13.81 -14.52
CA SER A 63 -10.15 -15.23 -14.83
C SER A 63 -8.89 -16.03 -14.53
N LEU A 64 -8.76 -16.57 -13.31
CA LEU A 64 -7.56 -17.25 -12.84
C LEU A 64 -7.84 -18.70 -12.43
N SER A 65 -6.80 -19.54 -12.46
CA SER A 65 -6.90 -20.93 -12.02
C SER A 65 -7.20 -21.02 -10.52
N PRO A 66 -8.13 -21.87 -10.06
CA PRO A 66 -8.37 -22.07 -8.64
C PRO A 66 -7.16 -22.66 -7.90
N ALA A 67 -6.15 -23.19 -8.63
CA ALA A 67 -4.92 -23.74 -8.07
C ALA A 67 -3.78 -22.71 -7.96
N LEU A 68 -4.05 -21.42 -8.16
CA LEU A 68 -3.02 -20.39 -8.21
C LEU A 68 -2.35 -20.15 -6.84
N SER A 69 -1.02 -20.05 -6.81
CA SER A 69 -0.24 -19.98 -5.58
C SER A 69 -0.60 -18.82 -4.63
N ALA A 70 -1.04 -17.66 -5.14
CA ALA A 70 -1.51 -16.57 -4.29
C ALA A 70 -2.76 -16.93 -3.45
N LEU A 71 -3.69 -17.76 -3.97
CA LEU A 71 -4.86 -18.21 -3.21
C LEU A 71 -4.50 -19.23 -2.10
N HIS A 72 -3.45 -20.02 -2.29
CA HIS A 72 -3.09 -21.12 -1.40
C HIS A 72 -1.95 -20.79 -0.44
N TYR A 73 -0.98 -19.99 -0.88
CA TYR A 73 0.28 -19.74 -0.19
C TYR A 73 0.61 -18.25 -0.02
N SER A 74 -0.32 -17.35 -0.36
CA SER A 74 -0.13 -15.90 -0.22
C SER A 74 1.14 -15.39 -0.94
N THR A 75 1.47 -15.96 -2.11
CA THR A 75 2.50 -15.41 -3.01
C THR A 75 1.98 -14.14 -3.67
N GLU A 76 1.81 -13.10 -2.86
CA GLU A 76 1.19 -11.84 -3.25
C GLU A 76 1.69 -10.66 -2.42
N CYS A 77 1.76 -9.50 -3.06
CA CYS A 77 1.99 -8.23 -2.40
C CYS A 77 1.21 -7.11 -3.08
N PHE A 78 1.09 -5.98 -2.41
CA PHE A 78 0.33 -4.84 -2.92
C PHE A 78 0.96 -3.51 -2.52
N GLU A 79 0.49 -2.45 -3.16
CA GLU A 79 0.76 -1.07 -2.76
C GLU A 79 -0.51 -0.24 -2.57
N GLY A 80 -0.34 0.92 -1.95
CA GLY A 80 -1.36 1.92 -1.73
C GLY A 80 -0.76 3.31 -1.82
N MET A 81 -1.11 4.03 -2.88
CA MET A 81 -0.77 5.44 -3.04
C MET A 81 -1.97 6.22 -3.57
N LYS A 82 -1.82 7.53 -3.75
CA LYS A 82 -2.93 8.41 -4.09
C LYS A 82 -2.55 9.39 -5.19
N ALA A 83 -3.52 9.65 -6.06
CA ALA A 83 -3.55 10.81 -6.93
C ALA A 83 -4.48 11.88 -6.33
N PHE A 84 -4.03 13.12 -6.36
CA PHE A 84 -4.76 14.27 -5.85
C PHE A 84 -4.93 15.29 -6.96
N LYS A 85 -6.10 15.91 -7.02
CA LYS A 85 -6.32 17.07 -7.86
C LYS A 85 -5.92 18.33 -7.09
N GLY A 86 -4.93 19.04 -7.62
CA GLY A 86 -4.44 20.29 -7.02
C GLY A 86 -5.42 21.44 -7.24
N VAL A 87 -5.21 22.53 -6.50
CA VAL A 87 -5.97 23.79 -6.65
C VAL A 87 -5.83 24.42 -8.04
N ASP A 88 -4.79 24.03 -8.78
CA ASP A 88 -4.53 24.42 -10.17
C ASP A 88 -5.15 23.45 -11.20
N GLY A 89 -6.00 22.52 -10.75
CA GLY A 89 -6.64 21.51 -11.58
C GLY A 89 -5.72 20.36 -12.03
N ARG A 90 -4.42 20.40 -11.71
CA ARG A 90 -3.47 19.35 -12.13
C ARG A 90 -3.51 18.16 -11.18
N VAL A 91 -3.50 16.96 -11.76
CA VAL A 91 -3.39 15.71 -11.00
C VAL A 91 -1.93 15.46 -10.61
N ARG A 92 -1.68 15.11 -9.34
CA ARG A 92 -0.35 14.81 -8.80
C ARG A 92 -0.36 13.51 -7.99
N LEU A 93 0.73 12.77 -8.09
CA LEU A 93 1.02 11.63 -7.22
C LEU A 93 1.94 12.07 -6.09
N PHE A 94 1.74 11.55 -4.88
CA PHE A 94 2.61 11.86 -3.74
C PHE A 94 3.69 10.78 -3.56
N ARG A 95 4.96 11.17 -3.75
CA ARG A 95 6.16 10.31 -3.63
C ARG A 95 5.99 8.90 -4.23
N PRO A 96 5.51 8.76 -5.49
CA PRO A 96 5.14 7.46 -6.04
C PRO A 96 6.33 6.49 -6.14
N MET A 97 7.54 6.98 -6.37
CA MET A 97 8.73 6.12 -6.45
C MET A 97 9.06 5.42 -5.13
N GLU A 98 8.73 6.00 -3.98
CA GLU A 98 8.91 5.30 -2.70
C GLU A 98 7.99 4.08 -2.57
N ASN A 99 6.79 4.17 -3.17
CA ASN A 99 5.87 3.03 -3.26
C ASN A 99 6.40 1.98 -4.25
N MET A 100 6.94 2.38 -5.41
CA MET A 100 7.53 1.42 -6.36
C MET A 100 8.74 0.69 -5.78
N LYS A 101 9.61 1.40 -5.05
CA LYS A 101 10.73 0.79 -4.31
C LYS A 101 10.24 -0.24 -3.29
N ARG A 102 9.19 0.08 -2.52
CA ARG A 102 8.63 -0.85 -1.53
C ARG A 102 7.89 -2.03 -2.17
N LEU A 103 7.16 -1.82 -3.27
CA LEU A 103 6.55 -2.90 -4.05
C LEU A 103 7.61 -3.86 -4.59
N GLY A 104 8.71 -3.33 -5.14
CA GLY A 104 9.83 -4.15 -5.60
C GLY A 104 10.44 -5.00 -4.48
N ARG A 105 10.71 -4.41 -3.31
CA ARG A 105 11.18 -5.19 -2.13
C ARG A 105 10.17 -6.26 -1.70
N SER A 106 8.88 -5.93 -1.72
CA SER A 106 7.81 -6.87 -1.35
C SER A 106 7.66 -7.99 -2.38
N ALA A 107 7.92 -7.73 -3.67
CA ALA A 107 7.93 -8.74 -4.72
C ALA A 107 9.06 -9.75 -4.50
N VAL A 108 10.26 -9.28 -4.16
CA VAL A 108 11.39 -10.14 -3.79
C VAL A 108 11.05 -11.00 -2.58
N ALA A 109 10.48 -10.42 -1.52
CA ALA A 109 10.06 -11.17 -0.33
C ALA A 109 8.97 -12.22 -0.64
N ALA A 110 8.13 -11.96 -1.65
CA ALA A 110 7.10 -12.89 -2.13
C ALA A 110 7.60 -13.91 -3.18
N SER A 111 8.90 -13.90 -3.53
CA SER A 111 9.46 -14.70 -4.63
C SER A 111 8.77 -14.46 -5.99
N LEU A 112 8.32 -13.22 -6.22
CA LEU A 112 7.76 -12.77 -7.49
C LEU A 112 8.85 -12.16 -8.37
N PRO A 113 8.69 -12.18 -9.70
CA PRO A 113 9.72 -11.69 -10.60
C PRO A 113 9.93 -10.19 -10.41
N GLU A 114 11.17 -9.75 -10.55
CA GLU A 114 11.48 -8.33 -10.52
C GLU A 114 10.79 -7.60 -11.69
N PHE A 115 10.68 -6.28 -11.57
CA PHE A 115 10.17 -5.41 -12.64
C PHE A 115 10.84 -4.04 -12.63
N ASP A 116 10.77 -3.36 -13.78
CA ASP A 116 11.17 -1.96 -13.94
C ASP A 116 10.19 -1.04 -13.19
N LYS A 117 10.68 -0.39 -12.14
CA LYS A 117 9.87 0.42 -11.21
C LYS A 117 9.43 1.72 -11.86
N GLU A 118 10.32 2.32 -12.63
CA GLU A 118 10.08 3.53 -13.40
C GLU A 118 9.10 3.23 -14.54
N GLY A 119 9.32 2.16 -15.31
CA GLY A 119 8.40 1.71 -16.36
C GLY A 119 7.00 1.40 -15.85
N PHE A 120 6.88 0.69 -14.72
CA PHE A 120 5.58 0.42 -14.10
C PHE A 120 4.89 1.71 -13.61
N LEU A 121 5.66 2.66 -13.07
CA LEU A 121 5.10 3.94 -12.65
C LEU A 121 4.56 4.75 -13.85
N GLU A 122 5.23 4.73 -15.00
CA GLU A 122 4.69 5.37 -16.21
C GLU A 122 3.38 4.69 -16.66
N CYS A 123 3.30 3.36 -16.62
CA CYS A 123 2.04 2.65 -16.89
C CYS A 123 0.91 3.04 -15.93
N ILE A 124 1.21 3.21 -14.64
CA ILE A 124 0.24 3.70 -13.65
C ILE A 124 -0.19 5.14 -13.95
N LYS A 125 0.74 6.01 -14.37
CA LYS A 125 0.41 7.38 -14.78
C LYS A 125 -0.50 7.36 -16.00
N ASP A 126 -0.29 6.47 -16.96
CA ASP A 126 -1.20 6.29 -18.11
C ASP A 126 -2.59 5.82 -17.69
N LEU A 127 -2.69 4.85 -16.78
CA LEU A 127 -3.97 4.44 -16.21
C LEU A 127 -4.70 5.63 -15.56
N VAL A 128 -3.99 6.42 -14.74
CA VAL A 128 -4.57 7.62 -14.11
C VAL A 128 -4.91 8.71 -15.12
N ARG A 129 -4.21 8.80 -16.26
CA ARG A 129 -4.54 9.74 -17.36
C ARG A 129 -5.82 9.30 -18.08
N VAL A 130 -5.96 8.00 -18.35
CA VAL A 130 -7.18 7.41 -18.94
C VAL A 130 -8.38 7.65 -18.00
N ASP A 131 -8.21 7.36 -16.71
CA ASP A 131 -9.23 7.54 -15.68
C ASP A 131 -9.17 8.91 -14.98
N ARG A 132 -8.65 9.96 -15.63
CA ARG A 132 -8.40 11.26 -14.96
C ARG A 132 -9.66 11.88 -14.33
N ASP A 133 -10.82 11.61 -14.91
CA ASP A 133 -12.12 12.14 -14.46
C ASP A 133 -12.61 11.44 -13.18
N TRP A 134 -12.02 10.28 -12.83
CA TRP A 134 -12.22 9.60 -11.56
C TRP A 134 -11.45 10.22 -10.41
N VAL A 135 -10.48 11.11 -10.67
CA VAL A 135 -9.82 11.86 -9.60
C VAL A 135 -10.80 12.89 -9.05
N PRO A 136 -11.33 12.68 -7.82
CA PRO A 136 -12.42 13.48 -7.30
C PRO A 136 -12.01 14.95 -7.12
N GLN A 137 -12.96 15.83 -7.38
CA GLN A 137 -12.80 17.27 -7.16
C GLN A 137 -13.03 17.60 -5.69
N PRO A 138 -12.25 18.50 -5.08
CA PRO A 138 -12.61 19.08 -3.80
C PRO A 138 -14.01 19.73 -3.86
N THR A 139 -14.78 19.59 -2.79
CA THR A 139 -16.09 20.22 -2.59
C THR A 139 -15.99 21.29 -1.49
N GLU A 140 -17.12 21.95 -1.20
CA GLU A 140 -17.18 22.91 -0.08
C GLU A 140 -16.88 22.23 1.26
N THR A 141 -17.34 20.99 1.44
CA THR A 141 -17.21 20.21 2.67
C THR A 141 -15.99 19.28 2.65
N ILE A 142 -15.55 18.81 1.48
CA ILE A 142 -14.45 17.86 1.35
C ILE A 142 -13.26 18.50 0.61
N LYS A 143 -12.21 18.88 1.36
CA LYS A 143 -11.06 19.60 0.80
C LYS A 143 -10.02 18.73 0.09
N HIS A 144 -9.87 17.47 0.53
CA HIS A 144 -8.79 16.61 0.06
C HIS A 144 -9.26 15.20 -0.33
N PRO A 145 -10.25 15.07 -1.23
CA PRO A 145 -10.58 13.76 -1.78
C PRO A 145 -9.44 13.31 -2.71
N SER A 146 -9.36 12.01 -2.97
CA SER A 146 -8.25 11.45 -3.75
C SER A 146 -8.69 10.23 -4.55
N LEU A 147 -7.95 9.91 -5.61
CA LEU A 147 -8.03 8.62 -6.26
C LEU A 147 -6.99 7.71 -5.63
N TYR A 148 -7.43 6.67 -4.93
CA TYR A 148 -6.55 5.66 -4.38
C TYR A 148 -6.11 4.70 -5.49
N ILE A 149 -4.82 4.42 -5.55
CA ILE A 149 -4.17 3.59 -6.55
C ILE A 149 -3.66 2.34 -5.85
N ARG A 150 -4.09 1.17 -6.34
CA ARG A 150 -3.81 -0.15 -5.77
C ARG A 150 -3.06 -1.01 -6.77
N PRO A 151 -1.73 -0.87 -6.87
CA PRO A 151 -0.90 -1.88 -7.52
C PRO A 151 -0.97 -3.18 -6.71
N THR A 152 -1.01 -4.32 -7.38
CA THR A 152 -1.09 -5.65 -6.77
C THR A 152 -0.35 -6.64 -7.64
N PHE A 153 0.39 -7.54 -7.01
CA PHE A 153 1.26 -8.50 -7.68
C PHE A 153 1.02 -9.88 -7.10
N ILE A 154 0.62 -10.83 -7.93
CA ILE A 154 0.23 -12.18 -7.52
C ILE A 154 0.93 -13.25 -8.35
N GLY A 155 1.28 -14.37 -7.71
CA GLY A 155 1.66 -15.60 -8.39
C GLY A 155 0.42 -16.30 -8.95
N THR A 156 0.40 -16.54 -10.26
CA THR A 156 -0.75 -17.10 -10.99
C THR A 156 -0.50 -18.53 -11.48
N GLU A 157 0.57 -19.17 -10.99
CA GLU A 157 0.94 -20.51 -11.41
C GLU A 157 -0.12 -21.55 -11.00
N PRO A 158 -0.70 -22.33 -11.94
CA PRO A 158 -1.72 -23.33 -11.65
C PRO A 158 -1.11 -24.63 -11.08
N PHE A 159 -0.44 -24.54 -9.94
CA PHE A 159 0.33 -25.64 -9.34
C PHE A 159 0.27 -25.59 -7.81
N LEU A 160 -0.10 -26.71 -7.19
CA LEU A 160 -0.26 -26.82 -5.73
C LEU A 160 1.04 -27.14 -4.99
N GLY A 161 2.17 -27.36 -5.68
CA GLY A 161 3.44 -27.51 -4.97
C GLY A 161 3.93 -26.14 -4.49
N VAL A 162 4.44 -26.07 -3.26
CA VAL A 162 5.02 -24.84 -2.71
C VAL A 162 6.38 -24.59 -3.37
N ARG A 163 6.43 -23.62 -4.28
CA ARG A 163 7.65 -23.20 -4.99
C ARG A 163 7.55 -21.75 -5.46
N GLU A 164 8.65 -21.24 -6.00
CA GLU A 164 8.67 -20.00 -6.78
C GLU A 164 7.65 -20.08 -7.94
N PRO A 165 6.72 -19.13 -8.07
CA PRO A 165 5.71 -19.13 -9.12
C PRO A 165 6.35 -18.90 -10.50
N HIS A 166 6.06 -19.78 -11.45
CA HIS A 166 6.52 -19.61 -12.84
C HIS A 166 5.61 -18.71 -13.69
N ASN A 167 4.43 -18.36 -13.19
CA ASN A 167 3.51 -17.40 -13.81
C ASN A 167 3.12 -16.36 -12.77
N SER A 168 3.01 -15.10 -13.17
CA SER A 168 2.54 -14.05 -12.29
C SER A 168 1.75 -12.98 -13.03
N LEU A 169 1.01 -12.17 -12.28
CA LEU A 169 0.26 -11.03 -12.77
C LEU A 169 0.53 -9.82 -11.89
N LEU A 170 1.09 -8.77 -12.47
CA LEU A 170 1.18 -7.45 -11.89
C LEU A 170 0.05 -6.60 -12.46
N TYR A 171 -0.84 -6.09 -11.60
CA TYR A 171 -1.97 -5.29 -12.01
C TYR A 171 -2.15 -4.05 -11.15
N CYS A 172 -2.94 -3.08 -11.62
CA CYS A 172 -3.29 -1.90 -10.86
C CYS A 172 -4.77 -1.54 -11.10
N ILE A 173 -5.48 -1.30 -10.00
CA ILE A 173 -6.84 -0.76 -10.00
C ILE A 173 -6.87 0.58 -9.28
N THR A 174 -7.85 1.42 -9.59
CA THR A 174 -8.04 2.69 -8.87
C THR A 174 -9.44 2.83 -8.31
N SER A 175 -9.57 3.56 -7.20
CA SER A 175 -10.80 3.71 -6.43
C SER A 175 -10.90 5.13 -5.90
N PRO A 176 -11.96 5.90 -6.20
CA PRO A 176 -12.15 7.22 -5.62
C PRO A 176 -12.41 7.08 -4.11
N VAL A 177 -11.75 7.91 -3.30
CA VAL A 177 -11.90 7.88 -1.85
C VAL A 177 -12.16 9.29 -1.30
N GLY A 178 -13.18 9.38 -0.46
CA GLY A 178 -13.50 10.55 0.34
C GLY A 178 -12.54 10.74 1.52
N PRO A 179 -12.83 11.68 2.43
CA PRO A 179 -11.99 11.91 3.59
C PRO A 179 -12.21 10.79 4.62
N TYR A 180 -11.17 10.46 5.38
CA TYR A 180 -11.32 9.61 6.57
C TYR A 180 -12.19 10.28 7.63
N PHE A 181 -12.17 11.62 7.71
CA PHE A 181 -12.93 12.42 8.68
C PHE A 181 -14.00 13.24 7.97
N LYS A 182 -15.25 12.76 7.99
CA LYS A 182 -16.38 13.40 7.28
C LYS A 182 -16.74 14.80 7.79
N THR A 183 -16.43 15.10 9.06
CA THR A 183 -16.79 16.38 9.71
C THR A 183 -15.75 17.48 9.53
N GLY A 184 -14.64 17.23 8.81
CA GLY A 184 -13.54 18.19 8.65
C GLY A 184 -12.68 18.41 9.90
N THR A 185 -13.09 17.86 11.05
CA THR A 185 -12.31 17.84 12.30
C THR A 185 -11.68 16.47 12.51
N PHE A 186 -10.47 16.43 13.07
CA PHE A 186 -9.83 15.18 13.47
C PHE A 186 -10.73 14.41 14.44
N GLN A 187 -10.98 13.13 14.16
CA GLN A 187 -11.70 12.24 15.07
C GLN A 187 -10.69 11.28 15.71
N PRO A 188 -10.43 11.39 17.03
CA PRO A 188 -9.51 10.49 17.69
C PRO A 188 -10.04 9.05 17.66
N VAL A 189 -9.12 8.10 17.60
CA VAL A 189 -9.43 6.66 17.62
C VAL A 189 -9.06 6.06 18.97
N SER A 190 -9.83 5.08 19.43
CA SER A 190 -9.51 4.27 20.60
C SER A 190 -8.73 3.02 20.18
N LEU A 191 -7.69 2.65 20.95
CA LEU A 191 -6.77 1.57 20.62
C LEU A 191 -6.88 0.38 21.58
N TYR A 192 -7.03 -0.82 21.03
CA TYR A 192 -6.94 -2.09 21.76
C TYR A 192 -5.49 -2.57 21.79
N ALA A 193 -4.88 -2.64 22.96
CA ALA A 193 -3.49 -3.09 23.14
C ALA A 193 -3.48 -4.38 23.98
N ASP A 194 -3.09 -5.48 23.35
CA ASP A 194 -3.07 -6.81 23.98
C ASP A 194 -1.81 -7.56 23.53
N PRO A 195 -0.85 -7.82 24.44
CA PRO A 195 0.43 -8.43 24.10
C PRO A 195 0.30 -9.90 23.67
N ALA A 196 -0.88 -10.51 23.82
CA ALA A 196 -1.14 -11.85 23.30
C ALA A 196 -1.12 -11.93 21.76
N PHE A 197 -1.19 -10.79 21.06
CA PHE A 197 -1.23 -10.74 19.60
C PHE A 197 -0.04 -9.98 19.02
N ILE A 198 0.77 -10.70 18.25
CA ILE A 198 1.95 -10.15 17.58
C ILE A 198 1.66 -9.99 16.08
N ARG A 199 1.91 -8.79 15.53
CA ARG A 199 1.71 -8.50 14.10
C ARG A 199 2.81 -9.08 13.23
N ALA A 200 4.06 -8.94 13.67
CA ALA A 200 5.26 -9.31 12.96
C ALA A 200 6.40 -9.58 13.96
N TRP A 201 7.40 -10.35 13.54
CA TRP A 201 8.55 -10.75 14.36
C TRP A 201 9.86 -10.65 13.56
N PRO A 202 11.02 -10.52 14.22
CA PRO A 202 12.33 -10.50 13.57
C PRO A 202 12.56 -11.74 12.70
N GLY A 203 13.07 -11.55 11.49
CA GLY A 203 13.20 -12.62 10.48
C GLY A 203 11.89 -12.97 9.76
N GLY A 204 10.76 -12.36 10.12
CA GLY A 204 9.52 -12.40 9.36
C GLY A 204 9.52 -11.37 8.21
N VAL A 205 8.33 -11.16 7.62
CA VAL A 205 8.14 -10.27 6.46
C VAL A 205 7.37 -8.99 6.81
N GLY A 206 7.41 -8.55 8.08
CA GLY A 206 6.63 -7.43 8.60
C GLY A 206 6.90 -6.08 7.94
N GLU A 207 8.11 -5.89 7.43
CA GLU A 207 8.55 -4.72 6.66
C GLU A 207 8.13 -4.73 5.18
N SER A 208 7.58 -5.84 4.70
CA SER A 208 7.07 -5.99 3.34
C SER A 208 5.55 -5.88 3.30
N LYS A 209 5.01 -5.39 2.19
CA LYS A 209 3.56 -5.20 2.02
C LYS A 209 2.90 -6.44 1.40
N MET A 210 3.17 -7.60 1.98
CA MET A 210 2.64 -8.90 1.57
C MET A 210 1.24 -9.15 2.15
N GLY A 211 0.37 -9.82 1.39
CA GLY A 211 -1.01 -10.11 1.82
C GLY A 211 -1.10 -10.88 3.13
N GLY A 212 -0.20 -11.84 3.34
CA GLY A 212 -0.10 -12.66 4.55
C GLY A 212 0.09 -11.89 5.86
N ASN A 213 0.59 -10.66 5.81
CA ASN A 213 0.72 -9.79 7.00
C ASN A 213 -0.64 -9.22 7.48
N TYR A 214 -1.68 -9.28 6.65
CA TYR A 214 -2.96 -8.60 6.91
C TYR A 214 -4.07 -9.59 7.27
N GLY A 215 -4.13 -10.76 6.62
CA GLY A 215 -5.18 -11.77 6.87
C GLY A 215 -5.38 -12.10 8.36
N PRO A 216 -4.32 -12.45 9.12
CA PRO A 216 -4.40 -12.74 10.54
C PRO A 216 -4.90 -11.57 11.41
N THR A 217 -4.77 -10.33 10.94
CA THR A 217 -5.13 -9.13 11.72
C THR A 217 -6.64 -8.91 11.78
N ILE A 218 -7.41 -9.42 10.81
CA ILE A 218 -8.86 -9.22 10.71
C ILE A 218 -9.58 -9.77 11.94
N ARG A 219 -9.18 -10.95 12.42
CA ARG A 219 -9.75 -11.55 13.65
C ARG A 219 -9.51 -10.65 14.86
N ILE A 220 -8.31 -10.07 14.97
CA ILE A 220 -7.92 -9.25 16.12
C ILE A 220 -8.65 -7.90 16.08
N GLN A 221 -8.79 -7.31 14.89
CA GLN A 221 -9.59 -6.11 14.68
C GLN A 221 -11.06 -6.33 15.10
N ARG A 222 -11.67 -7.49 14.79
CA ARG A 222 -13.02 -7.84 15.27
C ARG A 222 -13.11 -7.95 16.80
N ILE A 223 -12.06 -8.46 17.46
CA ILE A 223 -12.00 -8.51 18.93
C ILE A 223 -11.94 -7.09 19.51
N ALA A 224 -11.13 -6.21 18.91
CA ALA A 224 -11.03 -4.81 19.31
C ALA A 224 -12.38 -4.09 19.17
N GLU A 225 -13.06 -4.25 18.03
CA GLU A 225 -14.38 -3.68 17.75
C GLU A 225 -15.44 -4.16 18.74
N ALA A 226 -15.47 -5.47 19.04
CA ALA A 226 -16.39 -6.04 20.02
C ALA A 226 -16.19 -5.48 21.45
N LYS A 227 -15.01 -4.91 21.73
CA LYS A 227 -14.68 -4.24 22.99
C LYS A 227 -14.84 -2.72 22.93
N GLY A 228 -15.31 -2.16 21.81
CA GLY A 228 -15.51 -0.72 21.62
C GLY A 228 -14.27 0.06 21.18
N TYR A 229 -13.23 -0.63 20.68
CA TYR A 229 -12.02 -0.01 20.14
C TYR A 229 -12.09 0.11 18.62
N THR A 230 -11.51 1.17 18.06
CA THR A 230 -11.51 1.42 16.60
C THR A 230 -10.33 0.75 15.90
N GLN A 231 -9.18 0.61 16.55
CA GLN A 231 -7.96 0.04 15.98
C GLN A 231 -7.20 -0.79 17.01
N VAL A 232 -6.26 -1.61 16.53
CA VAL A 232 -5.32 -2.38 17.37
C VAL A 232 -4.01 -1.61 17.50
N LEU A 233 -3.48 -1.47 18.72
CA LEU A 233 -2.10 -1.07 18.95
C LEU A 233 -1.25 -2.32 19.06
N TRP A 234 -0.35 -2.52 18.10
CA TRP A 234 0.50 -3.70 18.04
C TRP A 234 1.68 -3.56 19.00
N LEU A 235 1.80 -4.52 19.91
CA LEU A 235 2.88 -4.62 20.89
C LEU A 235 3.86 -5.72 20.50
N PHE A 236 5.13 -5.56 20.85
CA PHE A 236 6.16 -6.57 20.58
C PHE A 236 7.14 -6.72 21.75
N GLY A 237 7.63 -7.95 21.96
CA GLY A 237 8.65 -8.26 22.96
C GLY A 237 8.16 -8.22 24.41
N GLU A 238 9.06 -8.57 25.34
CA GLU A 238 8.77 -8.63 26.78
C GLU A 238 8.44 -7.24 27.37
N ASN A 239 9.03 -6.19 26.79
CA ASN A 239 8.81 -4.80 27.19
C ASN A 239 7.54 -4.18 26.57
N HIS A 240 6.78 -4.95 25.78
CA HIS A 240 5.57 -4.49 25.09
C HIS A 240 5.81 -3.22 24.26
N GLU A 241 6.90 -3.22 23.49
CA GLU A 241 7.29 -2.10 22.64
C GLU A 241 6.17 -1.78 21.63
N LEU A 242 5.90 -0.49 21.47
CA LEU A 242 4.93 -0.02 20.50
C LEU A 242 5.49 -0.21 19.09
N THR A 243 4.71 -0.79 18.19
CA THR A 243 5.16 -1.00 16.80
C THR A 243 4.32 -0.19 15.81
N GLU A 244 3.03 -0.50 15.67
CA GLU A 244 2.12 0.11 14.69
C GLU A 244 0.70 0.22 15.25
N VAL A 245 -0.11 1.13 14.68
CA VAL A 245 -1.55 1.28 14.97
C VAL A 245 -2.35 0.75 13.79
N GLY A 246 -2.90 -0.45 13.91
CA GLY A 246 -3.63 -1.13 12.84
C GLY A 246 -2.73 -1.32 11.62
N THR A 247 -3.00 -0.58 10.55
CA THR A 247 -2.20 -0.58 9.32
C THR A 247 -1.41 0.74 9.12
N MET A 248 -1.13 1.46 10.21
CA MET A 248 -0.47 2.76 10.21
C MET A 248 0.77 2.71 11.12
N ASN A 249 1.82 3.44 10.74
CA ASN A 249 2.94 3.68 11.64
C ASN A 249 2.51 4.54 12.83
N ILE A 250 3.09 4.30 14.00
CA ILE A 250 2.88 5.12 15.20
C ILE A 250 3.90 6.25 15.30
N PHE A 251 3.44 7.42 15.75
CA PHE A 251 4.28 8.53 16.19
C PHE A 251 3.82 8.98 17.58
N VAL A 252 4.76 9.33 18.43
CA VAL A 252 4.52 9.88 19.77
C VAL A 252 5.17 11.26 19.81
N HIS A 253 4.39 12.29 20.15
CA HIS A 253 4.91 13.63 20.42
C HIS A 253 4.78 13.89 21.91
N TRP A 254 5.91 14.05 22.60
CA TRP A 254 5.97 14.09 24.07
C TRP A 254 7.18 14.88 24.56
N ILE A 255 7.28 15.04 25.88
CA ILE A 255 8.52 15.44 26.54
C ILE A 255 9.23 14.14 26.94
N ASN A 256 10.45 13.94 26.44
CA ASN A 256 11.22 12.73 26.72
C ASN A 256 11.78 12.73 28.16
N GLU A 257 12.50 11.67 28.51
CA GLU A 257 13.08 11.47 29.84
C GLU A 257 14.12 12.54 30.22
N ASP A 258 14.73 13.19 29.23
CA ASP A 258 15.70 14.27 29.42
C ASP A 258 15.03 15.66 29.57
N GLY A 259 13.70 15.73 29.41
CA GLY A 259 12.94 16.97 29.52
C GLY A 259 12.77 17.75 28.22
N ASP A 260 13.18 17.17 27.08
CA ASP A 260 13.13 17.81 25.77
C ASP A 260 11.87 17.43 24.97
N PRO A 261 11.30 18.36 24.18
CA PRO A 261 10.23 18.04 23.26
C PRO A 261 10.73 17.16 22.12
N GLU A 262 10.06 16.03 21.91
CA GLU A 262 10.49 14.98 21.00
C GLU A 262 9.30 14.45 20.18
N ILE A 263 9.57 14.15 18.91
CA ILE A 263 8.71 13.29 18.08
C ILE A 263 9.43 11.95 17.89
N ALA A 264 8.93 10.92 18.56
CA ALA A 264 9.43 9.56 18.49
C ALA A 264 8.60 8.67 17.56
N THR A 265 9.26 7.75 16.88
CA THR A 265 8.62 6.65 16.15
C THR A 265 9.54 5.43 16.21
N PRO A 266 8.98 4.21 16.28
CA PRO A 266 9.78 2.99 16.28
C PRO A 266 10.76 2.89 15.10
N PRO A 267 11.96 2.32 15.29
CA PRO A 267 12.96 2.15 14.23
C PRO A 267 12.54 1.08 13.21
N LEU A 268 13.14 1.12 12.02
CA LEU A 268 12.93 0.10 11.00
C LEU A 268 13.80 -1.13 11.31
N SER A 269 13.30 -2.05 12.12
CA SER A 269 13.99 -3.27 12.59
C SER A 269 13.54 -4.57 11.89
N GLY A 270 12.84 -4.46 10.76
CA GLY A 270 12.27 -5.59 10.01
C GLY A 270 10.83 -5.98 10.41
N THR A 271 10.35 -5.51 11.56
CA THR A 271 8.98 -5.77 12.05
C THR A 271 7.98 -4.65 11.75
N ILE A 272 8.44 -3.55 11.14
CA ILE A 272 7.64 -2.34 10.92
C ILE A 272 7.64 -2.01 9.44
N LEU A 273 6.46 -1.70 8.89
CA LEU A 273 6.35 -1.33 7.49
C LEU A 273 6.97 0.07 7.28
N PRO A 274 7.94 0.24 6.37
CA PRO A 274 8.53 1.54 6.07
C PRO A 274 7.53 2.42 5.30
N GLY A 275 6.61 3.07 6.02
CA GLY A 275 5.55 3.90 5.46
C GLY A 275 6.08 5.15 4.77
N VAL A 276 5.45 5.54 3.65
CA VAL A 276 5.82 6.77 2.93
C VAL A 276 5.46 8.00 3.75
N THR A 277 4.31 7.99 4.41
CA THR A 277 3.90 9.04 5.35
C THR A 277 4.87 9.14 6.53
N ARG A 278 5.31 8.00 7.09
CA ARG A 278 6.33 7.96 8.15
C ARG A 278 7.63 8.64 7.71
N LEU A 279 8.14 8.27 6.53
CA LEU A 279 9.34 8.90 5.97
C LEU A 279 9.15 10.41 5.78
N SER A 280 8.03 10.83 5.20
CA SER A 280 7.74 12.25 4.99
C SER A 280 7.61 13.04 6.28
N LEU A 281 7.01 12.48 7.34
CA LEU A 281 6.91 13.15 8.64
C LEU A 281 8.28 13.30 9.30
N LEU A 282 9.14 12.28 9.21
CA LEU A 282 10.52 12.35 9.72
C LEU A 282 11.35 13.40 8.95
N GLU A 283 11.27 13.42 7.63
CA GLU A 283 11.96 14.42 6.81
C GLU A 283 11.45 15.84 7.10
N LEU A 284 10.14 16.03 7.28
CA LEU A 284 9.58 17.33 7.66
C LEU A 284 10.06 17.76 9.05
N ALA A 285 9.98 16.87 10.04
CA ALA A 285 10.45 17.16 11.39
C ALA A 285 11.95 17.51 11.40
N ALA A 286 12.78 16.83 10.60
CA ALA A 286 14.21 17.12 10.48
C ALA A 286 14.49 18.52 9.91
N THR A 287 13.59 19.06 9.09
CA THR A 287 13.72 20.43 8.55
C THR A 287 13.32 21.52 9.55
N TRP A 288 12.52 21.17 10.57
CA TRP A 288 12.07 22.11 11.59
C TRP A 288 13.05 22.03 12.76
N VAL A 289 13.96 23.02 12.86
CA VAL A 289 15.09 23.13 13.80
C VAL A 289 14.71 23.09 15.31
N ILE A 290 13.46 22.80 15.66
CA ILE A 290 12.91 22.90 17.02
C ILE A 290 12.73 21.53 17.70
N LEU A 291 12.81 20.40 16.98
CA LEU A 291 12.55 19.07 17.55
C LEU A 291 13.73 18.13 17.34
N PHE A 292 14.22 17.52 18.43
CA PHE A 292 15.16 16.41 18.34
C PHE A 292 14.43 15.19 17.77
N LEU A 293 15.04 14.58 16.74
CA LEU A 293 14.60 13.32 16.18
C LEU A 293 15.36 12.18 16.84
N SER A 294 14.69 11.44 17.72
CA SER A 294 15.19 10.19 18.27
C SER A 294 14.47 9.02 17.60
N LEU A 295 15.26 8.05 17.10
CA LEU A 295 14.74 6.72 16.83
C LEU A 295 14.83 5.96 18.15
N SER A 296 13.71 5.48 18.69
CA SER A 296 13.72 4.72 19.94
C SER A 296 14.61 3.48 19.79
N HIS A 297 15.81 3.51 20.36
CA HIS A 297 16.71 2.35 20.33
C HIS A 297 16.21 1.34 21.35
N THR A 298 16.00 0.09 20.92
CA THR A 298 15.85 -1.03 21.84
C THR A 298 17.18 -1.18 22.57
N HIS A 299 17.22 -0.90 23.87
CA HIS A 299 18.38 -1.25 24.70
C HIS A 299 18.57 -2.77 24.63
N THR A 300 19.61 -3.20 23.91
CA THR A 300 20.14 -4.56 24.02
C THR A 300 20.71 -4.70 25.44
N HIS A 301 19.91 -5.25 26.36
CA HIS A 301 20.43 -5.74 27.63
C HIS A 301 20.92 -7.18 27.44
N THR A 302 22.25 -7.29 27.46
CA THR A 302 23.13 -8.47 27.65
C THR A 302 23.05 -9.62 26.66
#